data_AF-A0A7W1U830-F1
#
_entry.id   AF-A0A7W1U830-F1
#
_cell.length_a   1.000
_cell.length_b   1.000
_cell.length_c   1.000
_cell.angle_alpha   90.00
_cell.angle_beta   90.00
_cell.angle_gamma   90.00
#
_symmetry.space_group_name_H-M   'P 1'
#
loop_
_entity.id
_entity.type
_entity.pdbx_description
1 polymer ?
#
loop_
_entity_poly.entity_id
_entity_poly.type
_entity_poly.pdbx_seq_one_letter_code
_entity_poly.pdbx_strand_id
1 'polypeptide(L)'
;MPPDAIYVGRPTVWGNPYVVGSQLLDGTTLTATKAVELYAQHVREVFDLRTVRSRLGGKNLACWCPLSQPCHADVLLELANEG
;
A
#
# COMPACT_ATOMS: atom_id res chain seq x y z
N MET A 1 -7.09 -5.55 -15.24
CA MET A 1 -5.86 -5.89 -14.48
C MET A 1 -5.00 -6.76 -15.39
N PRO A 2 -3.70 -6.47 -15.55
CA PRO A 2 -2.79 -7.36 -16.29
C PRO A 2 -2.83 -8.78 -15.72
N PRO A 3 -2.75 -9.84 -16.55
CA PRO A 3 -2.87 -11.23 -16.09
C PRO A 3 -1.80 -11.64 -15.05
N ASP A 4 -0.67 -10.96 -15.04
CA ASP A 4 0.51 -11.22 -14.22
C ASP A 4 0.63 -10.31 -13.00
N ALA A 5 -0.30 -9.37 -12.81
CA ALA A 5 -0.26 -8.46 -11.68
C ALA A 5 -0.79 -9.12 -10.40
N ILE A 6 -0.05 -8.98 -9.30
CA ILE A 6 -0.52 -9.35 -7.96
C ILE A 6 -1.51 -8.30 -7.47
N TYR A 7 -2.72 -8.74 -7.14
CA TYR A 7 -3.68 -7.89 -6.45
C TYR A 7 -3.23 -7.64 -5.00
N VAL A 8 -3.08 -6.37 -4.64
CA VAL A 8 -2.65 -5.91 -3.31
C VAL A 8 -3.73 -5.07 -2.62
N GLY A 9 -4.96 -5.07 -3.12
CA GLY A 9 -6.09 -4.40 -2.46
C GLY A 9 -6.60 -5.17 -1.24
N ARG A 10 -7.54 -4.58 -0.49
CA ARG A 10 -8.25 -5.29 0.59
C ARG A 10 -9.15 -6.39 -0.02
N PRO A 11 -9.31 -7.56 0.63
CA PRO A 11 -8.87 -7.91 1.98
C PRO A 11 -7.51 -8.65 2.03
N THR A 12 -6.62 -8.45 1.06
CA THR A 12 -5.30 -9.11 1.10
C THR A 12 -4.45 -8.59 2.26
N VAL A 13 -3.41 -9.35 2.62
CA VAL A 13 -2.39 -8.92 3.61
C VAL A 13 -1.65 -7.66 3.18
N TRP A 14 -1.66 -7.32 1.89
CA TRP A 14 -1.01 -6.13 1.33
C TRP A 14 -1.96 -4.93 1.19
N GLY A 15 -3.21 -5.08 1.63
CA GLY A 15 -4.20 -4.02 1.55
C GLY A 15 -3.89 -2.89 2.53
N ASN A 16 -3.98 -1.64 2.08
CA ASN A 16 -3.91 -0.49 2.97
C ASN A 16 -5.11 -0.52 3.97
N PRO A 17 -4.89 -0.62 5.30
CA PRO A 17 -5.98 -0.60 6.27
C PRO A 17 -6.55 0.80 6.49
N TYR A 18 -5.85 1.86 6.09
CA TYR A 18 -6.25 3.25 6.26
C TYR A 18 -7.18 3.68 5.11
N VAL A 19 -8.44 3.97 5.43
CA VAL A 19 -9.50 4.27 4.44
C VAL A 19 -9.67 5.78 4.31
N VAL A 20 -9.41 6.30 3.10
CA VAL A 20 -9.63 7.71 2.74
C VAL A 20 -11.06 8.14 3.07
N GLY A 21 -11.21 9.30 3.69
CA GLY A 21 -12.50 9.83 4.15
C GLY A 21 -12.89 9.41 5.57
N SER A 22 -12.17 8.47 6.19
CA SER A 22 -12.39 8.13 7.62
C SER A 22 -11.98 9.28 8.53
N GLN A 23 -12.66 9.44 9.65
CA GLN A 23 -12.27 10.40 10.68
C GLN A 23 -11.30 9.78 11.68
N LEU A 24 -10.22 10.51 11.95
CA LEU A 24 -9.30 10.21 13.05
C LEU A 24 -9.89 10.68 14.39
N LEU A 25 -9.26 10.26 15.50
CA LEU A 25 -9.71 10.59 16.85
C LEU A 25 -9.74 12.10 17.14
N ASP A 26 -8.89 12.86 16.47
CA ASP A 26 -8.81 14.32 16.59
C ASP A 26 -9.82 15.06 15.68
N GLY A 27 -10.69 14.32 14.98
CA GLY A 27 -11.68 14.86 14.04
C GLY A 27 -11.13 15.14 12.64
N THR A 28 -9.84 14.88 12.38
CA THR A 28 -9.24 15.06 11.05
C THR A 28 -9.77 14.02 10.07
N THR A 29 -10.22 14.47 8.89
CA THR A 29 -10.57 13.57 7.78
C THR A 29 -9.32 13.07 7.08
N LEU A 30 -9.18 11.74 6.98
CA LEU A 30 -8.02 11.11 6.37
C LEU A 30 -7.98 11.34 4.85
N THR A 31 -6.91 11.96 4.38
CA THR A 31 -6.65 12.19 2.95
C THR A 31 -5.96 10.98 2.31
N ALA A 32 -5.93 10.91 0.98
CA ALA A 32 -5.18 9.87 0.25
C ALA A 32 -3.68 9.90 0.60
N THR A 33 -3.08 11.09 0.61
CA THR A 33 -1.68 11.29 1.03
C THR A 33 -1.45 10.74 2.43
N LYS A 34 -2.29 11.12 3.40
CA LYS A 34 -2.09 10.68 4.79
C LYS A 34 -2.30 9.18 4.95
N ALA A 35 -3.27 8.60 4.23
CA ALA A 35 -3.50 7.16 4.22
C ALA A 35 -2.30 6.38 3.67
N VAL A 36 -1.61 6.91 2.65
CA VAL A 36 -0.41 6.28 2.07
C VAL A 36 0.81 6.47 2.97
N GLU A 37 0.98 7.64 3.59
CA GLU A 37 2.04 7.87 4.59
C GLU A 37 1.94 6.89 5.77
N LEU A 38 0.74 6.77 6.36
CA LEU A 38 0.49 5.83 7.46
C LEU A 38 0.71 4.39 6.99
N TYR A 39 0.34 4.07 5.76
CA TYR A 39 0.58 2.75 5.20
C TYR A 39 2.06 2.45 5.03
N ALA A 40 2.86 3.42 4.56
CA ALA A 40 4.30 3.26 4.41
C ALA A 40 5.01 2.99 5.74
N GLN A 41 4.53 3.61 6.82
CA GLN A 41 4.99 3.31 8.18
C GLN A 41 4.52 1.91 8.61
N HIS A 42 3.23 1.61 8.47
CA HIS A 42 2.63 0.33 8.84
C HIS A 42 3.34 -0.85 8.18
N VAL A 43 3.66 -0.76 6.87
CA VAL A 43 4.33 -1.87 6.18
C VAL A 43 5.71 -2.15 6.78
N ARG A 44 6.47 -1.11 7.13
CA ARG A 44 7.80 -1.25 7.75
C ARG A 44 7.73 -1.80 9.18
N GLU A 45 6.63 -1.54 9.90
CA GLU A 45 6.42 -2.03 11.26
C GLU A 45 5.87 -3.46 11.30
N VAL A 46 4.98 -3.80 10.37
CA VAL A 46 4.22 -5.06 10.39
C VAL A 46 4.88 -6.17 9.55
N PHE A 47 5.57 -5.80 8.47
CA PHE A 47 6.22 -6.77 7.58
C PHE A 47 7.73 -6.71 7.69
N ASP A 48 8.35 -7.89 7.70
CA ASP A 48 9.77 -8.02 7.39
C ASP A 48 10.00 -7.65 5.91
N LEU A 49 10.89 -6.70 5.63
CA LEU A 49 11.23 -6.26 4.28
C LEU A 49 11.77 -7.40 3.40
N ARG A 50 12.39 -8.44 3.98
CA ARG A 50 12.78 -9.64 3.24
C ARG A 50 11.56 -10.36 2.68
N THR A 51 10.46 -10.41 3.44
CA THR A 51 9.19 -10.98 3.00
C THR A 51 8.59 -10.16 1.86
N VAL A 52 8.57 -8.83 2.00
CA VAL A 52 8.08 -7.92 0.95
C VAL A 52 8.84 -8.14 -0.36
N ARG A 53 10.17 -8.09 -0.33
CA ARG A 53 11.04 -8.34 -1.50
C ARG A 53 10.83 -9.73 -2.11
N SER A 54 10.81 -10.78 -1.30
CA SER A 54 10.65 -12.15 -1.80
C SER A 54 9.31 -12.41 -2.49
N ARG A 55 8.23 -11.76 -2.00
CA ARG A 55 6.88 -12.00 -2.49
C ARG A 55 6.47 -11.07 -3.62
N LEU A 56 6.97 -9.83 -3.63
CA LEU A 56 6.53 -8.77 -4.54
C LEU A 56 7.62 -8.26 -5.49
N GLY A 57 8.90 -8.54 -5.21
CA GLY A 57 10.02 -8.06 -6.03
C GLY A 57 9.93 -8.51 -7.48
N GLY A 58 10.14 -7.58 -8.40
CA GLY A 58 10.04 -7.81 -9.85
C GLY A 58 8.65 -8.14 -10.38
N LYS A 59 7.58 -7.94 -9.59
CA LYS A 59 6.19 -8.22 -10.00
C LYS A 59 5.41 -6.94 -10.26
N ASN A 60 4.45 -7.03 -11.16
CA ASN A 60 3.43 -5.99 -11.33
C ASN A 60 2.44 -6.06 -10.16
N LEU A 61 2.06 -4.91 -9.60
CA LEU A 61 1.09 -4.82 -8.50
C LEU A 61 -0.18 -4.08 -8.96
N ALA A 62 -1.34 -4.50 -8.47
CA ALA A 62 -2.62 -3.87 -8.78
C ALA A 62 -3.39 -3.48 -7.51
N CYS A 63 -3.82 -2.21 -7.44
CA CYS A 63 -4.65 -1.61 -6.40
C CYS A 63 -5.95 -1.04 -6.99
N TRP A 64 -6.87 -0.60 -6.12
CA TRP A 64 -8.04 0.21 -6.50
C TRP A 64 -7.89 1.69 -6.12
N CYS A 65 -6.69 2.15 -5.79
CA CYS A 65 -6.46 3.57 -5.55
C CYS A 65 -6.71 4.37 -6.83
N PRO A 66 -7.26 5.59 -6.75
CA PRO A 66 -7.37 6.48 -7.90
C PRO A 66 -6.00 6.79 -8.50
N LEU A 67 -5.87 6.75 -9.83
CA LEU A 67 -4.60 6.97 -10.54
C LEU A 67 -4.03 8.40 -10.40
N SER A 68 -4.86 9.37 -10.04
CA SER A 68 -4.47 10.77 -9.83
C SER A 68 -4.11 11.10 -8.37
N GLN A 69 -4.02 10.09 -7.51
CA GLN A 69 -3.72 10.21 -6.09
C GLN A 69 -2.58 9.24 -5.73
N PRO A 70 -1.89 9.44 -4.60
CA PRO A 70 -0.93 8.47 -4.10
C PRO A 70 -1.55 7.06 -4.00
N CYS A 71 -0.92 6.02 -4.57
CA CYS A 71 -1.34 4.63 -4.37
C CYS A 71 -0.45 3.92 -3.33
N HIS A 72 -1.06 3.04 -2.56
CA HIS A 72 -0.35 2.19 -1.59
C HIS A 72 0.49 1.09 -2.25
N ALA A 73 0.18 0.69 -3.49
CA ALA A 73 0.99 -0.24 -4.27
C ALA A 73 2.34 0.38 -4.65
N ASP A 74 2.43 1.70 -4.81
CA ASP A 74 3.69 2.39 -5.10
C ASP A 74 4.69 2.21 -3.94
N VAL A 75 4.20 2.31 -2.70
CA VAL A 75 4.98 2.02 -1.48
C VAL A 75 5.49 0.58 -1.48
N LEU A 76 4.64 -0.39 -1.85
CA LEU A 76 5.06 -1.79 -1.91
C LEU A 76 6.07 -2.03 -3.03
N LEU A 77 5.91 -1.39 -4.18
CA LEU A 77 6.86 -1.47 -5.30
C LEU A 77 8.22 -0.91 -4.90
N GLU A 78 8.26 0.24 -4.23
CA GLU A 78 9.50 0.84 -3.72
C GLU A 78 10.20 -0.13 -2.76
N LEU A 79 9.49 -0.57 -1.70
CA LEU A 79 10.06 -1.46 -0.69
C LEU A 79 10.48 -2.84 -1.24
N ALA A 80 9.74 -3.36 -2.22
CA ALA A 80 10.02 -4.66 -2.81
C ALA A 80 11.25 -4.67 -3.74
N ASN A 81 11.62 -3.50 -4.28
CA ASN A 81 12.70 -3.38 -5.26
C ASN A 81 13.87 -2.49 -4.79
N GLU A 82 13.79 -1.92 -3.57
CA GLU A 82 14.91 -1.24 -2.93
C GLU A 82 15.98 -2.27 -2.54
N GLY A 83 17.21 -2.10 -3.07
CA GLY A 83 18.33 -3.02 -2.90
C GLY A 83 19.46 -2.73 -3.88
#